data_AF-A0AA36FPD9-F1
#
_entry.id   AF-A0AA36FPD9-F1
#
_cell.length_a   1.000
_cell.length_b   1.000
_cell.length_c   1.000
_cell.angle_alpha   90.00
_cell.angle_beta   90.00
_cell.angle_gamma   90.00
#
_symmetry.space_group_name_H-M   'P 1'
#
loop_
_entity.id
_entity.type
_entity.pdbx_description
1 polymer ?
#
loop_
_entity_poly.entity_id
_entity_poly.type
_entity_poly.pdbx_seq_one_letter_code
_entity_poly.pdbx_strand_id
1 'polypeptide(L)'
;LDLKTNQLTETWAHQLPHWEDSTVVAIAGKPASERTHSQGRVLADRSVLYKYVNPNLIAVGLLAKSAPQLNIHLFDSVTGQIVHSARLPKVTAPVYMVHCENWVAYAYWTEKGRRTEIGILELFEGDEQQHVETFDSEEPLKRPLHVEQASFIFSQGISSMAVTETEQGASNRAILVSLPFGNIFEVNRRILDPLRPMELTPEMREEGGFIPYMPEIPIATEEMLNYNQTVHHVNGIKTAPSGLESTSLVFVYGLDLFYTRATPSGNFDVLKDDFDHILICIVLAALFIGSYVCRKLARNKALQQQWA
;
A
#
# COMPACT_ATOMS: atom_id res chain seq x y z
N LEU A 1 -30.75 5.46 -4.02
CA LEU A 1 -31.48 6.01 -5.19
C LEU A 1 -32.35 4.89 -5.72
N ASP A 2 -33.66 4.98 -5.58
CA ASP A 2 -34.54 4.06 -6.28
C ASP A 2 -34.52 4.43 -7.78
N LEU A 3 -33.87 3.59 -8.59
CA LEU A 3 -33.67 3.83 -10.02
C LEU A 3 -35.00 3.90 -10.81
N LYS A 4 -36.09 3.37 -10.26
CA LYS A 4 -37.42 3.42 -10.90
C LYS A 4 -38.10 4.77 -10.68
N THR A 5 -37.92 5.35 -9.50
CA THR A 5 -38.59 6.60 -9.10
C THR A 5 -37.66 7.82 -9.11
N ASN A 6 -36.35 7.60 -9.28
CA ASN A 6 -35.28 8.60 -9.12
C ASN A 6 -35.35 9.35 -7.77
N GLN A 7 -35.88 8.71 -6.73
CA GLN A 7 -35.96 9.28 -5.39
C GLN A 7 -34.87 8.72 -4.47
N LEU A 8 -34.37 9.58 -3.59
CA LEU A 8 -33.47 9.18 -2.52
C LEU A 8 -34.32 8.61 -1.38
N THR A 9 -34.20 7.31 -1.16
CA THR A 9 -34.77 6.60 -0.03
C THR A 9 -33.67 6.37 1.01
N GLU A 10 -33.96 6.65 2.28
CA GLU A 10 -33.09 6.26 3.38
C GLU A 10 -33.06 4.73 3.47
N THR A 11 -31.87 4.13 3.35
CA THR A 11 -31.67 2.68 3.42
C THR A 11 -31.31 2.24 4.82
N TRP A 12 -30.37 2.94 5.46
CA TRP A 12 -29.93 2.71 6.82
C TRP A 12 -29.44 4.00 7.46
N ALA A 13 -29.55 4.05 8.79
CA ALA A 13 -28.92 5.05 9.63
C ALA A 13 -28.33 4.35 10.84
N HIS A 14 -27.08 4.67 11.16
CA HIS A 14 -26.37 4.07 12.29
C HIS A 14 -25.98 5.15 13.29
N GLN A 15 -26.42 5.00 14.54
CA GLN A 15 -25.94 5.82 15.64
C GLN A 15 -24.83 5.08 16.38
N LEU A 16 -23.63 5.64 16.40
CA LEU A 16 -22.49 4.97 17.01
C LEU A 16 -22.53 5.07 18.53
N PRO A 17 -22.00 4.07 19.26
CA PRO A 17 -21.80 4.17 20.69
C PRO A 17 -20.99 5.43 21.04
N HIS A 18 -21.42 6.15 22.07
CA HIS A 18 -20.77 7.40 22.51
C HIS A 18 -20.73 8.53 21.47
N TRP A 19 -21.62 8.52 20.47
CA TRP A 19 -21.72 9.57 19.45
C TRP A 19 -21.79 10.99 20.02
N GLU A 20 -22.57 11.21 21.08
CA GLU A 20 -22.75 12.54 21.68
C GLU A 20 -21.44 13.13 22.25
N ASP A 21 -20.60 12.26 22.80
CA ASP A 21 -19.29 12.60 23.37
C ASP A 21 -18.15 12.43 22.36
N SER A 22 -18.43 12.11 21.10
CA SER A 22 -17.42 11.88 20.07
C SER A 22 -17.49 12.90 18.95
N THR A 23 -16.38 13.06 18.23
CA THR A 23 -16.29 13.86 17.01
C THR A 23 -15.69 13.02 15.90
N VAL A 24 -16.22 13.14 14.68
CA VAL A 24 -15.61 12.52 13.50
C VAL A 24 -14.37 13.33 13.15
N VAL A 25 -13.20 12.70 13.23
CA VAL A 25 -11.90 13.36 12.97
C VAL A 25 -11.29 12.94 11.64
N ALA A 26 -11.60 11.73 11.15
CA ALA A 26 -11.11 11.23 9.88
C ALA A 26 -12.12 10.27 9.25
N ILE A 27 -12.24 10.31 7.92
CA ILE A 27 -13.01 9.36 7.11
C ILE A 27 -12.12 8.96 5.94
N ALA A 28 -11.97 7.66 5.70
CA ALA A 28 -11.21 7.11 4.58
C ALA A 28 -12.01 6.02 3.86
N GLY A 29 -12.34 6.28 2.59
CA GLY A 29 -12.88 5.29 1.66
C GLY A 29 -11.86 4.95 0.58
N LYS A 30 -12.10 3.87 -0.16
CA LYS A 30 -11.26 3.50 -1.30
C LYS A 30 -11.57 4.36 -2.53
N PRO A 31 -10.57 4.70 -3.35
CA PRO A 31 -10.82 5.26 -4.68
C PRO A 31 -11.59 4.26 -5.54
N ALA A 32 -12.60 4.72 -6.29
CA ALA A 32 -13.37 3.86 -7.20
C ALA A 32 -12.53 3.32 -8.38
N SER A 33 -11.41 3.96 -8.69
CA SER A 33 -10.43 3.55 -9.71
C SER A 33 -9.44 2.51 -9.19
N GLU A 34 -9.40 2.25 -7.88
CA GLU A 34 -8.44 1.33 -7.29
C GLU A 34 -8.64 -0.10 -7.80
N ARG A 35 -7.54 -0.77 -8.14
CA ARG A 35 -7.52 -2.20 -8.46
C ARG A 35 -6.61 -2.95 -7.51
N THR A 36 -7.00 -4.18 -7.19
CA THR A 36 -6.22 -5.12 -6.39
C THR A 36 -5.75 -6.26 -7.28
N HIS A 37 -4.43 -6.35 -7.52
CA HIS A 37 -3.87 -7.38 -8.38
C HIS A 37 -3.86 -8.77 -7.74
N SER A 38 -3.49 -8.85 -6.45
CA SER A 38 -3.43 -10.12 -5.71
C SER A 38 -4.54 -10.23 -4.65
N GLN A 39 -5.38 -11.25 -4.78
CA GLN A 39 -6.49 -11.56 -3.86
C GLN A 39 -6.05 -12.28 -2.59
N GLY A 40 -4.84 -12.85 -2.59
CA GLY A 40 -4.28 -13.55 -1.45
C GLY A 40 -2.84 -13.10 -1.16
N ARG A 41 -2.39 -13.42 0.03
CA ARG A 41 -1.01 -13.27 0.48
C ARG A 41 -0.45 -14.65 0.76
N VAL A 42 0.70 -14.95 0.16
CA VAL A 42 1.41 -16.22 0.41
C VAL A 42 2.15 -16.10 1.75
N LEU A 43 1.96 -17.09 2.61
CA LEU A 43 2.62 -17.21 3.92
C LEU A 43 3.90 -18.07 3.80
N ALA A 44 4.69 -18.10 4.89
CA ALA A 44 5.98 -18.79 4.94
C ALA A 44 5.89 -20.31 4.80
N ASP A 45 4.71 -20.87 5.06
CA ASP A 45 4.38 -22.29 4.90
C ASP A 45 3.78 -22.59 3.51
N ARG A 46 3.82 -21.60 2.60
CA ARG A 46 3.21 -21.62 1.26
C ARG A 46 1.70 -21.72 1.24
N SER A 47 1.04 -21.58 2.39
CA SER A 47 -0.41 -21.39 2.44
C SER A 47 -0.77 -19.99 1.93
N VAL A 48 -2.05 -19.79 1.62
CA VAL A 48 -2.56 -18.51 1.11
C VAL A 48 -3.57 -17.95 2.09
N LEU A 49 -3.26 -16.77 2.61
CA LEU A 49 -4.18 -15.98 3.42
C LEU A 49 -4.94 -15.03 2.50
N TYR A 50 -6.24 -15.23 2.34
CA TYR A 50 -7.06 -14.42 1.45
C TYR A 50 -7.41 -13.07 2.06
N LYS A 51 -7.22 -12.02 1.26
CA LYS A 51 -7.49 -10.64 1.65
C LYS A 51 -9.00 -10.40 1.64
N TYR A 52 -9.49 -9.65 2.63
CA TYR A 52 -10.86 -9.15 2.59
C TYR A 52 -10.93 -7.84 1.83
N VAL A 53 -11.37 -7.88 0.57
CA VAL A 53 -11.36 -6.74 -0.36
C VAL A 53 -12.79 -6.26 -0.65
N ASN A 54 -13.43 -5.63 0.34
CA ASN A 54 -14.75 -5.02 0.15
C ASN A 54 -14.61 -3.63 -0.51
N PRO A 55 -15.13 -3.39 -1.74
CA PRO A 55 -15.03 -2.10 -2.43
C PRO A 55 -15.85 -0.99 -1.75
N ASN A 56 -16.88 -1.36 -0.99
CA ASN A 56 -17.82 -0.46 -0.33
C ASN A 56 -17.42 -0.13 1.11
N LEU A 57 -16.24 -0.57 1.55
CA LEU A 57 -15.77 -0.41 2.91
C LEU A 57 -15.26 1.01 3.19
N ILE A 58 -15.75 1.61 4.27
CA ILE A 58 -15.36 2.96 4.72
C ILE A 58 -14.84 2.88 6.15
N ALA A 59 -13.69 3.49 6.39
CA ALA A 59 -13.12 3.66 7.72
C ALA A 59 -13.48 5.03 8.30
N VAL A 60 -13.96 5.05 9.54
CA VAL A 60 -14.34 6.28 10.25
C VAL A 60 -13.64 6.32 11.60
N GLY A 61 -12.90 7.39 11.85
CA GLY A 61 -12.25 7.69 13.13
C GLY A 61 -13.09 8.64 13.97
N LEU A 62 -13.50 8.18 15.16
CA LEU A 62 -14.19 8.95 16.19
C LEU A 62 -13.25 9.26 17.35
N LEU A 63 -13.03 10.54 17.64
CA LEU A 63 -12.28 10.99 18.80
C LEU A 63 -13.24 11.44 19.91
N ALA A 64 -13.14 10.82 21.08
CA ALA A 64 -13.91 11.21 22.25
C ALA A 64 -13.45 12.57 22.81
N LYS A 65 -14.41 13.41 23.22
CA LYS A 65 -14.18 14.77 23.74
C LYS A 65 -13.77 14.72 25.21
N SER A 66 -14.43 13.87 26.00
CA SER A 66 -14.22 13.79 27.46
C SER A 66 -13.00 12.96 27.85
N ALA A 67 -12.56 12.04 27.00
CA ALA A 67 -11.38 11.21 27.22
C ALA A 67 -10.56 11.10 25.92
N PRO A 68 -9.21 11.18 25.97
CA PRO A 68 -8.37 11.05 24.78
C PRO A 68 -8.41 9.60 24.29
N GLN A 69 -9.39 9.26 23.45
CA GLN A 69 -9.59 7.93 22.92
C GLN A 69 -10.10 8.01 21.49
N LEU A 70 -9.43 7.30 20.59
CA LEU A 70 -9.81 7.15 19.19
C LEU A 70 -10.50 5.79 19.00
N ASN A 71 -11.72 5.80 18.47
CA ASN A 71 -12.42 4.60 18.01
C ASN A 71 -12.42 4.60 16.49
N ILE A 72 -11.89 3.54 15.89
CA ILE A 72 -11.90 3.35 14.43
C ILE A 72 -12.95 2.29 14.13
N HIS A 73 -13.93 2.65 13.31
CA HIS A 73 -15.00 1.76 12.88
C HIS A 73 -14.93 1.58 11.37
N LEU A 74 -14.95 0.33 10.93
CA LEU A 74 -15.02 -0.04 9.52
C LEU A 74 -16.45 -0.43 9.19
N PHE A 75 -17.08 0.30 8.27
CA PHE A 75 -18.47 0.09 7.85
C PHE A 75 -18.53 -0.37 6.41
N ASP A 76 -19.45 -1.27 6.13
CA ASP A 76 -19.95 -1.42 4.77
C ASP A 76 -20.94 -0.28 4.47
N SER A 77 -20.66 0.50 3.42
CA SER A 77 -21.52 1.63 3.03
C SER A 77 -22.87 1.22 2.41
N VAL A 78 -23.00 -0.03 1.95
CA VAL A 78 -24.24 -0.55 1.36
C VAL A 78 -25.22 -0.96 2.47
N THR A 79 -24.78 -1.84 3.37
CA THR A 79 -25.63 -2.40 4.44
C THR A 79 -25.63 -1.59 5.74
N GLY A 80 -24.61 -0.76 5.95
CA GLY A 80 -24.41 -0.05 7.22
C GLY A 80 -23.84 -0.92 8.34
N GLN A 81 -23.47 -2.17 8.06
CA GLN A 81 -22.92 -3.09 9.04
C GLN A 81 -21.50 -2.67 9.45
N ILE A 82 -21.22 -2.73 10.75
CA ILE A 82 -19.87 -2.62 11.29
C ILE A 82 -19.14 -3.94 11.06
N VAL A 83 -18.13 -3.90 10.19
CA VAL A 83 -17.25 -5.03 9.87
C VAL A 83 -16.22 -5.26 10.98
N HIS A 84 -15.61 -4.17 11.46
CA HIS A 84 -14.62 -4.23 12.53
C HIS A 84 -14.60 -2.93 13.34
N SER A 85 -14.19 -2.99 14.60
CA SER A 85 -14.03 -1.83 15.47
C SER A 85 -12.76 -1.95 16.30
N ALA A 86 -11.90 -0.95 16.23
CA ALA A 86 -10.68 -0.84 17.01
C ALA A 86 -10.75 0.35 17.99
N ARG A 87 -10.24 0.16 19.20
CA ARG A 87 -10.22 1.18 20.25
C ARG A 87 -8.79 1.49 20.65
N LEU A 88 -8.37 2.73 20.46
CA LEU A 88 -7.05 3.22 20.82
C LEU A 88 -7.15 4.23 21.98
N PRO A 89 -6.62 3.89 23.17
CA PRO A 89 -6.61 4.80 24.30
C PRO A 89 -5.46 5.81 24.20
N LYS A 90 -5.63 6.96 24.87
CA LYS A 90 -4.63 8.04 25.01
C LYS A 90 -4.20 8.63 23.66
N VAL A 91 -5.16 8.83 22.77
CA VAL A 91 -4.95 9.41 21.44
C VAL A 91 -5.46 10.84 21.38
N THR A 92 -4.72 11.69 20.68
CA THR A 92 -5.06 13.10 20.47
C THR A 92 -5.01 13.45 18.98
N ALA A 93 -5.79 14.46 18.57
CA ALA A 93 -5.74 15.04 17.23
C ALA A 93 -4.39 15.76 16.94
N PRO A 94 -3.97 15.91 15.67
CA PRO A 94 -4.65 15.46 14.45
C PRO A 94 -4.55 13.94 14.22
N VAL A 95 -5.56 13.38 13.55
CA VAL A 95 -5.59 11.99 13.11
C VAL A 95 -5.71 11.99 11.59
N TYR A 96 -4.83 11.26 10.92
CA TYR A 96 -4.88 11.07 9.47
C TYR A 96 -5.16 9.60 9.18
N MET A 97 -5.94 9.33 8.14
CA MET A 97 -6.35 7.97 7.80
C MET A 97 -6.35 7.80 6.29
N VAL A 98 -5.83 6.67 5.83
CA VAL A 98 -5.85 6.26 4.43
C VAL A 98 -6.30 4.81 4.36
N HIS A 99 -7.07 4.49 3.33
CA HIS A 99 -7.63 3.17 3.11
C HIS A 99 -7.28 2.73 1.70
N CYS A 100 -6.64 1.56 1.59
CA CYS A 100 -6.23 0.98 0.32
C CYS A 100 -6.27 -0.56 0.41
N GLU A 101 -6.73 -1.22 -0.63
CA GLU A 101 -6.87 -2.67 -0.74
C GLU A 101 -7.61 -3.29 0.46
N ASN A 102 -6.94 -4.09 1.28
CA ASN A 102 -7.53 -4.74 2.45
C ASN A 102 -7.07 -4.10 3.76
N TRP A 103 -6.47 -2.91 3.70
CA TRP A 103 -5.79 -2.32 4.85
C TRP A 103 -6.08 -0.84 5.05
N VAL A 104 -6.07 -0.44 6.31
CA VAL A 104 -6.27 0.94 6.74
C VAL A 104 -5.05 1.35 7.53
N ALA A 105 -4.41 2.43 7.09
CA ALA A 105 -3.33 3.06 7.83
C ALA A 105 -3.84 4.34 8.48
N TYR A 106 -3.45 4.56 9.72
CA TYR A 106 -3.86 5.74 10.47
C TYR A 106 -2.71 6.27 11.32
N ALA A 107 -2.44 7.56 11.19
CA ALA A 107 -1.46 8.26 12.00
C ALA A 107 -2.14 9.05 13.10
N TYR A 108 -1.56 9.00 14.29
CA TYR A 108 -2.09 9.68 15.47
C TYR A 108 -0.98 10.04 16.46
N TRP A 109 -1.26 10.99 17.34
CA TRP A 109 -0.41 11.32 18.48
C TRP A 109 -0.84 10.53 19.71
N THR A 110 0.10 9.84 20.37
CA THR A 110 -0.16 9.13 21.64
C THR A 110 0.35 9.91 22.84
N GLU A 111 -0.50 10.14 23.85
CA GLU A 111 -0.10 10.78 25.10
C GLU A 111 0.74 9.84 25.98
N LYS A 112 0.56 8.52 25.83
CA LYS A 112 1.33 7.51 26.58
C LYS A 112 2.80 7.57 26.18
N GLY A 113 3.07 7.63 24.89
CA GLY A 113 4.42 7.65 24.31
C GLY A 113 4.97 9.05 24.03
N ARG A 114 4.12 10.09 24.07
CA ARG A 114 4.44 11.47 23.65
C ARG A 114 5.15 11.50 22.29
N ARG A 115 4.58 10.78 21.33
CA ARG A 115 5.15 10.59 20.00
C ARG A 115 4.04 10.30 18.98
N THR A 116 4.38 10.45 17.71
CA THR A 116 3.52 10.05 16.60
C THR A 116 3.64 8.55 16.39
N GLU A 117 2.52 7.88 16.18
CA GLU A 117 2.47 6.47 15.79
C GLU A 117 1.62 6.31 14.53
N ILE A 118 2.00 5.36 13.68
CA ILE A 118 1.26 4.93 12.49
C ILE A 118 0.77 3.52 12.78
N GLY A 119 -0.55 3.37 12.95
CA GLY A 119 -1.19 2.08 13.03
C GLY A 119 -1.55 1.55 11.65
N ILE A 120 -1.39 0.24 11.46
CA ILE A 120 -1.86 -0.50 10.29
C ILE A 120 -2.84 -1.55 10.77
N LEU A 121 -4.00 -1.58 10.13
CA LEU A 121 -5.00 -2.62 10.28
C LEU A 121 -5.19 -3.32 8.94
N GLU A 122 -5.03 -4.63 8.91
CA GLU A 122 -5.27 -5.48 7.73
C GLU A 122 -6.41 -6.46 7.97
N LEU A 123 -7.27 -6.63 6.96
CA LEU A 123 -8.42 -7.53 7.01
C LEU A 123 -8.20 -8.73 6.09
N PHE A 124 -8.49 -9.92 6.60
CA PHE A 124 -8.39 -11.19 5.89
C PHE A 124 -9.66 -12.04 6.07
N GLU A 125 -10.01 -12.80 5.04
CA GLU A 125 -11.11 -13.78 5.09
C GLU A 125 -10.67 -15.08 5.77
N GLY A 126 -9.37 -15.39 5.74
CA GLY A 126 -8.77 -16.63 6.24
C GLY A 126 -8.18 -17.48 5.11
N ASP A 127 -8.13 -18.79 5.32
CA ASP A 127 -7.50 -19.75 4.38
C ASP A 127 -8.39 -20.11 3.18
N GLU A 128 -9.67 -19.74 3.22
CA GLU A 128 -10.64 -20.01 2.16
C GLU A 128 -11.39 -18.73 1.79
N GLN A 129 -11.57 -18.48 0.49
CA GLN A 129 -12.37 -17.37 0.00
C GLN A 129 -13.86 -17.65 0.19
N GLN A 130 -14.61 -16.63 0.60
CA GLN A 130 -16.07 -16.75 0.67
C GLN A 130 -16.69 -16.88 -0.74
N HIS A 131 -16.24 -16.04 -1.68
CA HIS A 131 -16.64 -16.03 -3.08
C HIS A 131 -15.45 -15.71 -3.98
N VAL A 132 -15.28 -16.50 -5.04
CA VAL A 132 -14.13 -16.39 -5.96
C VAL A 132 -14.36 -15.32 -7.04
N GLU A 133 -15.60 -15.19 -7.51
CA GLU A 133 -15.91 -14.42 -8.72
C GLU A 133 -16.50 -13.03 -8.42
N THR A 134 -17.36 -12.93 -7.41
CA THR A 134 -18.12 -11.71 -7.14
C THR A 134 -18.17 -11.41 -5.65
N PHE A 135 -18.04 -10.12 -5.31
CA PHE A 135 -18.27 -9.63 -3.96
C PHE A 135 -19.68 -9.06 -3.85
N ASP A 136 -20.45 -9.54 -2.87
CA ASP A 136 -21.77 -9.00 -2.52
C ASP A 136 -21.75 -8.54 -1.05
N SER A 137 -22.11 -7.28 -0.82
CA SER A 137 -22.18 -6.65 0.50
C SER A 137 -23.38 -7.13 1.32
N GLU A 138 -24.46 -7.58 0.68
CA GLU A 138 -25.69 -8.01 1.35
C GLU A 138 -25.58 -9.45 1.90
N GLU A 139 -24.62 -10.21 1.38
CA GLU A 139 -24.38 -11.57 1.85
C GLU A 139 -23.62 -11.56 3.17
N PRO A 140 -24.15 -12.23 4.21
CA PRO A 140 -23.49 -12.24 5.51
C PRO A 140 -22.13 -12.95 5.42
N LEU A 141 -21.18 -12.43 6.18
CA LEU A 141 -19.89 -13.09 6.36
C LEU A 141 -20.09 -14.48 6.97
N LYS A 142 -19.62 -15.53 6.27
CA LYS A 142 -19.76 -16.93 6.75
C LYS A 142 -18.93 -17.18 8.01
N ARG A 143 -17.85 -16.40 8.20
CA ARG A 143 -16.87 -16.51 9.28
C ARG A 143 -16.46 -15.12 9.75
N PRO A 144 -16.03 -14.97 11.01
CA PRO A 144 -15.44 -13.71 11.45
C PRO A 144 -14.15 -13.43 10.66
N LEU A 145 -13.94 -12.17 10.28
CA LEU A 145 -12.71 -11.77 9.61
C LEU A 145 -11.52 -11.90 10.54
N HIS A 146 -10.41 -12.35 9.97
CA HIS A 146 -9.12 -12.33 10.64
C HIS A 146 -8.50 -10.93 10.48
N VAL A 147 -8.37 -10.20 11.58
CA VAL A 147 -7.90 -8.81 11.57
C VAL A 147 -6.56 -8.73 12.27
N GLU A 148 -5.56 -8.25 11.55
CA GLU A 148 -4.21 -8.08 12.05
C GLU A 148 -3.90 -6.61 12.23
N GLN A 149 -3.34 -6.25 13.37
CA GLN A 149 -3.05 -4.87 13.73
C GLN A 149 -1.64 -4.73 14.31
N ALA A 150 -0.91 -3.73 13.82
CA ALA A 150 0.36 -3.32 14.39
C ALA A 150 0.46 -1.80 14.45
N SER A 151 1.39 -1.30 15.26
CA SER A 151 1.58 0.14 15.45
C SER A 151 3.06 0.48 15.48
N PHE A 152 3.45 1.34 14.55
CA PHE A 152 4.82 1.74 14.31
C PHE A 152 5.04 3.16 14.83
N ILE A 153 6.22 3.42 15.36
CA ILE A 153 6.66 4.72 15.86
C ILE A 153 7.18 5.53 14.70
N PHE A 154 6.64 6.74 14.54
CA PHE A 154 7.13 7.71 13.59
C PHE A 154 7.73 8.89 14.34
N SER A 155 9.01 9.18 14.07
CA SER A 155 9.80 10.14 14.87
C SER A 155 9.47 11.61 14.57
N GLN A 156 8.65 11.89 13.57
CA GLN A 156 8.31 13.24 13.12
C GLN A 156 6.80 13.54 13.21
N GLY A 157 6.45 14.80 13.03
CA GLY A 157 5.05 15.21 12.83
C GLY A 157 4.54 14.83 11.44
N ILE A 158 3.21 14.76 11.30
CA ILE A 158 2.54 14.47 10.03
C ILE A 158 1.53 15.59 9.74
N SER A 159 1.54 16.12 8.52
CA SER A 159 0.61 17.15 8.07
C SER A 159 -0.47 16.62 7.12
N SER A 160 -0.18 15.56 6.36
CA SER A 160 -1.10 14.92 5.42
C SER A 160 -0.58 13.52 5.09
N MET A 161 -1.49 12.62 4.71
CA MET A 161 -1.20 11.27 4.25
C MET A 161 -1.95 10.95 2.95
N ALA A 162 -1.32 10.19 2.07
CA ALA A 162 -1.95 9.60 0.89
C ALA A 162 -1.28 8.26 0.55
N VAL A 163 -1.80 7.55 -0.45
CA VAL A 163 -1.25 6.28 -0.94
C VAL A 163 -0.98 6.39 -2.44
N THR A 164 0.08 5.76 -2.93
CA THR A 164 0.39 5.72 -4.36
C THR A 164 -0.62 4.88 -5.16
N GLU A 165 -0.99 5.38 -6.34
CA GLU A 165 -1.99 4.75 -7.21
C GLU A 165 -1.35 4.34 -8.55
N THR A 166 -1.68 3.13 -9.00
CA THR A 166 -1.18 2.51 -10.24
C THR A 166 -2.33 1.79 -10.92
N GLU A 167 -2.24 1.58 -12.24
CA GLU A 167 -3.38 1.14 -13.05
C GLU A 167 -3.91 -0.24 -12.66
N GLN A 168 -3.02 -1.20 -12.41
CA GLN A 168 -3.39 -2.58 -12.08
C GLN A 168 -3.22 -2.91 -10.60
N GLY A 169 -2.50 -2.08 -9.84
CA GLY A 169 -2.18 -2.37 -8.44
C GLY A 169 -1.27 -3.58 -8.27
N ALA A 170 -0.39 -3.81 -9.24
CA ALA A 170 0.63 -4.85 -9.20
C ALA A 170 1.92 -4.33 -8.53
N SER A 171 2.25 -3.05 -8.67
CA SER A 171 3.33 -2.43 -7.88
C SER A 171 2.94 -2.29 -6.42
N ASN A 172 3.92 -2.32 -5.51
CA ASN A 172 3.68 -2.13 -4.09
C ASN A 172 3.05 -0.75 -3.85
N ARG A 173 2.02 -0.70 -3.01
CA ARG A 173 1.48 0.57 -2.51
C ARG A 173 2.48 1.18 -1.53
N ALA A 174 2.72 2.48 -1.61
CA ALA A 174 3.51 3.23 -0.63
C ALA A 174 2.66 4.32 0.00
N ILE A 175 2.93 4.61 1.27
CA ILE A 175 2.23 5.67 2.00
C ILE A 175 3.07 6.94 1.90
N LEU A 176 2.48 7.97 1.32
CA LEU A 176 3.10 9.29 1.22
C LEU A 176 2.73 10.10 2.45
N VAL A 177 3.75 10.61 3.14
CA VAL A 177 3.60 11.38 4.37
C VAL A 177 4.24 12.75 4.16
N SER A 178 3.46 13.82 4.26
CA SER A 178 4.04 15.17 4.29
C SER A 178 4.47 15.52 5.71
N LEU A 179 5.73 15.86 5.87
CA LEU A 179 6.31 16.33 7.12
C LEU A 179 6.02 17.83 7.30
N PRO A 180 5.90 18.33 8.55
CA PRO A 180 5.65 19.75 8.82
C PRO A 180 6.78 20.67 8.33
N PHE A 181 8.00 20.14 8.17
CA PHE A 181 9.14 20.87 7.64
C PHE A 181 9.13 21.00 6.10
N GLY A 182 8.13 20.42 5.44
CA GLY A 182 7.89 20.54 4.01
C GLY A 182 8.49 19.43 3.16
N ASN A 183 9.08 18.40 3.75
CA ASN A 183 9.52 17.21 3.02
C ASN A 183 8.38 16.20 2.86
N ILE A 184 8.36 15.50 1.73
CA ILE A 184 7.40 14.44 1.41
C ILE A 184 8.16 13.12 1.49
N PHE A 185 7.80 12.31 2.47
CA PHE A 185 8.45 11.05 2.76
C PHE A 185 7.62 9.89 2.22
N GLU A 186 8.24 8.99 1.48
CA GLU A 186 7.61 7.78 0.97
C GLU A 186 7.89 6.60 1.91
N VAL A 187 6.86 6.10 2.60
CA VAL A 187 6.99 4.92 3.46
C VAL A 187 6.61 3.68 2.67
N ASN A 188 7.57 2.77 2.48
CA ASN A 188 7.30 1.50 1.83
C ASN A 188 6.40 0.62 2.70
N ARG A 189 5.32 0.08 2.10
CA ARG A 189 4.38 -0.82 2.78
C ARG A 189 5.02 -2.08 3.35
N ARG A 190 6.13 -2.56 2.78
CA ARG A 190 6.85 -3.73 3.32
C ARG A 190 7.36 -3.53 4.75
N ILE A 191 7.60 -2.28 5.15
CA ILE A 191 8.00 -1.94 6.51
C ILE A 191 6.75 -1.88 7.41
N LEU A 192 5.65 -1.34 6.89
CA LEU A 192 4.38 -1.15 7.57
C LEU A 192 3.48 -2.39 7.43
N ASP A 193 3.92 -3.50 7.97
CA ASP A 193 3.25 -4.80 7.85
C ASP A 193 3.02 -5.42 9.24
N PRO A 194 1.75 -5.62 9.66
CA PRO A 194 1.41 -6.20 10.96
C PRO A 194 1.79 -7.67 11.09
N LEU A 195 1.93 -8.40 9.98
CA LEU A 195 2.34 -9.81 10.00
C LEU A 195 3.85 -10.00 10.18
N ARG A 196 4.62 -8.92 10.38
CA ARG A 196 6.06 -9.03 10.65
C ARG A 196 6.28 -9.72 12.00
N PRO A 197 6.98 -10.87 12.03
CA PRO A 197 7.21 -11.60 13.26
C PRO A 197 8.25 -10.87 14.12
N MET A 198 8.12 -10.95 15.45
CA MET A 198 9.14 -10.42 16.37
C MET A 198 10.49 -11.12 16.18
N GLU A 199 10.46 -12.44 15.99
CA GLU A 199 11.64 -13.28 15.74
C GLU A 199 11.41 -14.15 14.50
N LEU A 200 12.42 -14.23 13.63
CA LEU A 200 12.35 -15.04 12.43
C LEU A 200 12.56 -16.53 12.75
N THR A 201 11.58 -17.36 12.39
CA THR A 201 11.69 -18.82 12.41
C THR A 201 12.68 -19.33 11.35
N PRO A 202 13.18 -20.57 11.44
CA PRO A 202 14.05 -21.15 10.41
C PRO A 202 13.42 -21.16 9.02
N GLU A 203 12.14 -21.53 8.93
CA GLU A 203 11.37 -21.56 7.67
C GLU A 203 11.30 -20.17 7.00
N MET A 204 10.99 -19.13 7.78
CA MET A 204 10.96 -17.74 7.29
C MET A 204 12.34 -17.25 6.83
N ARG A 205 13.43 -17.77 7.41
CA ARG A 205 14.80 -17.44 6.97
C ARG A 205 15.15 -18.15 5.67
N GLU A 206 14.69 -19.39 5.48
CA GLU A 206 14.93 -20.17 4.27
C GLU A 206 14.18 -19.60 3.07
N GLU A 207 12.91 -19.20 3.24
CA GLU A 207 12.14 -18.58 2.16
C GLU A 207 12.66 -17.18 1.79
N GLY A 208 13.24 -16.47 2.76
CA GLY A 208 13.80 -15.14 2.58
C GLY A 208 12.73 -14.05 2.38
N GLY A 209 13.15 -12.79 2.49
CA GLY A 209 12.26 -11.64 2.23
C GLY A 209 11.37 -11.17 3.39
N PHE A 210 11.33 -11.90 4.51
CA PHE A 210 10.70 -11.45 5.75
C PHE A 210 11.61 -10.52 6.54
N ILE A 211 11.04 -9.43 7.05
CA ILE A 211 11.75 -8.45 7.88
C ILE A 211 11.16 -8.56 9.30
N PRO A 212 11.98 -8.81 10.34
CA PRO A 212 11.46 -8.93 11.71
C PRO A 212 10.83 -7.61 12.15
N TYR A 213 9.82 -7.64 13.01
CA TYR A 213 9.13 -6.45 13.46
C TYR A 213 10.11 -5.44 14.07
N MET A 214 10.10 -4.23 13.51
CA MET A 214 10.85 -3.09 14.02
C MET A 214 9.85 -1.98 14.26
N PRO A 215 9.63 -1.57 15.52
CA PRO A 215 8.61 -0.59 15.83
C PRO A 215 8.97 0.79 15.27
N GLU A 216 10.25 1.15 15.20
CA GLU A 216 10.67 2.46 14.69
C GLU A 216 10.80 2.45 13.17
N ILE A 217 10.17 3.43 12.52
CA ILE A 217 10.31 3.65 11.08
C ILE A 217 11.56 4.52 10.87
N PRO A 218 12.61 4.02 10.22
CA PRO A 218 13.78 4.82 9.90
C PRO A 218 13.38 5.89 8.88
N ILE A 219 13.83 7.13 9.09
CA ILE A 219 13.62 8.21 8.13
C ILE A 219 14.93 8.41 7.39
N ALA A 220 15.00 7.85 6.19
CA ALA A 220 16.10 8.05 5.26
C ALA A 220 15.85 9.31 4.42
N THR A 221 16.89 10.12 4.21
CA THR A 221 16.80 11.31 3.36
C THR A 221 16.62 10.96 1.88
N GLU A 222 17.05 9.76 1.49
CA GLU A 222 16.96 9.19 0.16
C GLU A 222 15.53 8.84 -0.24
N GLU A 223 14.66 8.61 0.74
CA GLU A 223 13.22 8.31 0.55
C GLU A 223 12.36 9.59 0.51
N MET A 224 12.98 10.78 0.54
CA MET A 224 12.28 12.05 0.39
C MET A 224 12.09 12.38 -1.09
N LEU A 225 10.83 12.45 -1.52
CA LEU A 225 10.46 12.65 -2.93
C LEU A 225 10.83 14.03 -3.46
N ASN A 226 10.82 15.06 -2.61
CA ASN A 226 10.95 16.46 -3.00
C ASN A 226 12.34 17.02 -2.72
N TYR A 227 13.37 16.31 -3.19
CA TYR A 227 14.78 16.68 -3.05
C TYR A 227 15.05 18.20 -3.10
N ASN A 228 15.51 18.78 -1.98
CA ASN A 228 15.79 20.21 -1.79
C ASN A 228 14.66 21.19 -2.16
N GLN A 229 13.43 20.72 -2.37
CA GLN A 229 12.27 21.51 -2.75
C GLN A 229 11.19 21.39 -1.67
N THR A 230 11.38 22.10 -0.56
CA THR A 230 10.46 22.08 0.57
C THR A 230 9.10 22.68 0.19
N VAL A 231 8.01 21.97 0.54
CA VAL A 231 6.62 22.36 0.26
C VAL A 231 5.96 22.71 1.59
N HIS A 232 5.73 23.98 1.87
CA HIS A 232 5.17 24.38 3.17
C HIS A 232 3.65 24.31 3.20
N HIS A 233 3.09 24.10 4.40
CA HIS A 233 1.64 24.07 4.64
C HIS A 233 0.88 23.17 3.66
N VAL A 234 1.28 21.91 3.57
CA VAL A 234 0.59 20.90 2.75
C VAL A 234 -0.81 20.68 3.29
N ASN A 235 -1.82 20.93 2.45
CA ASN A 235 -3.23 20.67 2.76
C ASN A 235 -3.66 19.26 2.32
N GLY A 236 -2.99 18.71 1.30
CA GLY A 236 -3.29 17.38 0.80
C GLY A 236 -2.30 16.89 -0.24
N ILE A 237 -2.35 15.58 -0.46
CA ILE A 237 -1.60 14.88 -1.51
C ILE A 237 -2.62 14.14 -2.38
N LYS A 238 -2.52 14.31 -3.69
CA LYS A 238 -3.26 13.51 -4.68
C LYS A 238 -2.29 12.65 -5.46
N THR A 239 -2.71 11.43 -5.72
CA THR A 239 -1.98 10.47 -6.52
C THR A 239 -2.84 10.05 -7.69
N ALA A 240 -2.20 9.67 -8.80
CA ALA A 240 -2.89 9.17 -9.98
C ALA A 240 -1.99 8.18 -10.73
N PRO A 241 -2.55 7.18 -11.41
CA PRO A 241 -1.78 6.30 -12.28
C PRO A 241 -1.16 7.08 -13.45
N SER A 242 0.05 6.69 -13.87
CA SER A 242 0.80 7.37 -14.94
C SER A 242 0.66 6.73 -16.33
N GLY A 243 0.05 5.56 -16.44
CA GLY A 243 0.10 4.69 -17.63
C GLY A 243 1.20 3.63 -17.57
N LEU A 244 2.20 3.81 -16.70
CA LEU A 244 3.20 2.81 -16.35
C LEU A 244 2.84 2.24 -14.98
N GLU A 245 2.95 0.92 -14.82
CA GLU A 245 2.58 0.26 -13.57
C GLU A 245 3.61 0.51 -12.47
N SER A 246 4.87 0.77 -12.83
CA SER A 246 5.91 1.11 -11.86
C SER A 246 5.82 2.51 -11.28
N THR A 247 5.03 3.40 -11.91
CA THR A 247 5.09 4.85 -11.68
C THR A 247 3.73 5.41 -11.30
N SER A 248 3.66 6.10 -10.16
CA SER A 248 2.52 6.91 -9.71
C SER A 248 2.84 8.39 -9.88
N LEU A 249 1.90 9.15 -10.41
CA LEU A 249 1.95 10.62 -10.38
C LEU A 249 1.59 11.09 -8.98
N VAL A 250 2.34 12.06 -8.45
CA VAL A 250 2.12 12.63 -7.11
C VAL A 250 2.01 14.14 -7.23
N PHE A 251 0.88 14.68 -6.82
CA PHE A 251 0.61 16.12 -6.78
C PHE A 251 0.32 16.54 -5.35
N VAL A 252 1.15 17.43 -4.81
CA VAL A 252 1.02 17.97 -3.46
C VAL A 252 0.58 19.41 -3.55
N TYR A 253 -0.44 19.76 -2.78
CA TYR A 253 -1.04 21.09 -2.80
C TYR A 253 -1.25 21.62 -1.38
N GLY A 254 -1.10 22.94 -1.24
CA GLY A 254 -1.14 23.64 0.03
C GLY A 254 -0.95 25.14 -0.19
N LEU A 255 0.00 25.73 0.53
CA LEU A 255 0.53 27.05 0.19
C LEU A 255 1.31 26.98 -1.13
N ASP A 256 2.18 25.98 -1.25
CA ASP A 256 2.98 25.70 -2.43
C ASP A 256 2.38 24.52 -3.22
N LEU A 257 2.67 24.48 -4.52
CA LEU A 257 2.28 23.38 -5.40
C LEU A 257 3.54 22.60 -5.82
N PHE A 258 3.50 21.28 -5.71
CA PHE A 258 4.60 20.41 -6.08
C PHE A 258 4.10 19.19 -6.82
N TYR A 259 4.84 18.78 -7.85
CA TYR A 259 4.50 17.65 -8.69
C TYR A 259 5.74 16.79 -8.92
N THR A 260 5.59 15.48 -8.74
CA THR A 260 6.65 14.51 -9.02
C THR A 260 6.06 13.16 -9.42
N ARG A 261 6.94 12.23 -9.76
CA ARG A 261 6.63 10.82 -9.99
C ARG A 261 7.24 10.00 -8.85
N ALA A 262 6.47 9.08 -8.29
CA ALA A 262 6.92 8.13 -7.28
C ALA A 262 6.95 6.73 -7.87
N THR A 263 7.93 5.92 -7.47
CA THR A 263 8.19 4.60 -8.04
C THR A 263 8.40 3.58 -6.92
N PRO A 264 7.32 3.14 -6.24
CA PRO A 264 7.39 2.38 -4.99
C PRO A 264 8.16 1.05 -5.04
N SER A 265 8.18 0.43 -6.21
CA SER A 265 8.90 -0.82 -6.49
C SER A 265 10.11 -0.62 -7.41
N GLY A 266 10.48 0.62 -7.70
CA GLY A 266 11.42 0.98 -8.77
C GLY A 266 10.83 0.77 -10.18
N ASN A 267 11.58 1.23 -11.19
CA ASN A 267 11.14 1.24 -12.59
C ASN A 267 11.35 -0.13 -13.27
N PHE A 268 10.48 -1.09 -12.98
CA PHE A 268 10.61 -2.46 -13.54
C PHE A 268 10.05 -2.61 -14.96
N ASP A 269 9.23 -1.67 -15.44
CA ASP A 269 8.61 -1.66 -16.77
C ASP A 269 9.33 -0.72 -17.76
N VAL A 270 10.42 -0.09 -17.32
CA VAL A 270 11.27 0.78 -18.14
C VAL A 270 12.70 0.28 -18.11
N LEU A 271 13.39 0.32 -19.25
CA LEU A 271 14.81 0.02 -19.32
C LEU A 271 15.58 1.05 -18.50
N LYS A 272 16.59 0.61 -17.75
CA LYS A 272 17.41 1.55 -16.97
C LYS A 272 18.07 2.58 -17.87
N ASP A 273 18.18 3.81 -17.36
CA ASP A 273 18.85 4.91 -18.05
C ASP A 273 20.35 4.64 -18.27
N ASP A 274 20.97 3.84 -17.39
CA ASP A 274 22.39 3.46 -17.43
C ASP A 274 22.68 2.18 -18.22
N PHE A 275 21.73 1.70 -19.02
CA PHE A 275 21.89 0.46 -19.78
C PHE A 275 23.00 0.59 -20.85
N ASP A 276 24.00 -0.30 -20.78
CA ASP A 276 25.13 -0.30 -21.71
C ASP A 276 24.78 -0.97 -23.05
N HIS A 277 24.18 -0.16 -23.92
CA HIS A 277 23.84 -0.55 -25.28
C HIS A 277 25.08 -0.88 -26.13
N ILE A 278 26.23 -0.26 -25.83
CA ILE A 278 27.47 -0.42 -26.61
C ILE A 278 28.04 -1.81 -26.35
N LEU A 279 28.10 -2.24 -25.09
CA LEU A 279 28.56 -3.57 -24.71
C LEU A 279 27.76 -4.68 -25.42
N ILE A 280 26.43 -4.57 -25.43
CA ILE A 280 25.57 -5.58 -26.08
C ILE A 280 25.82 -5.62 -27.58
N CYS A 281 25.93 -4.47 -28.23
CA CYS A 281 26.27 -4.39 -29.65
C CYS A 281 27.62 -5.05 -29.97
N ILE A 282 28.65 -4.82 -29.14
CA ILE A 282 29.97 -5.43 -29.31
C ILE A 282 29.90 -6.95 -29.15
N VAL A 283 29.24 -7.44 -28.10
CA VAL A 283 29.11 -8.88 -27.83
C VAL A 283 28.33 -9.57 -28.96
N LEU A 284 27.25 -8.98 -29.44
CA LEU A 284 26.48 -9.52 -30.57
C LEU A 284 27.32 -9.59 -31.86
N ALA A 285 28.08 -8.53 -32.17
CA ALA A 285 28.97 -8.52 -33.33
C ALA A 285 30.07 -9.59 -33.20
N ALA A 286 30.67 -9.72 -32.02
CA ALA A 286 31.70 -10.73 -31.74
C ALA A 286 31.14 -12.16 -31.88
N LEU A 287 29.95 -12.43 -31.34
CA LEU A 287 29.28 -13.73 -31.47
C LEU A 287 28.92 -14.04 -32.93
N PHE A 288 28.46 -13.04 -33.69
CA PHE A 288 28.15 -13.21 -35.11
C PHE A 288 29.39 -13.57 -35.93
N ILE A 289 30.48 -12.82 -35.78
CA ILE A 289 31.75 -13.07 -36.45
C ILE A 289 32.32 -14.43 -36.02
N GLY A 290 32.32 -14.71 -34.72
CA GLY A 290 32.78 -15.98 -34.15
C GLY A 290 32.01 -17.17 -34.72
N SER A 291 30.68 -17.09 -34.77
CA SER A 291 29.82 -18.13 -35.35
C SER A 291 30.12 -18.35 -36.84
N TYR A 292 30.30 -17.28 -37.61
CA TYR A 292 30.65 -17.38 -39.03
C TYR A 292 32.00 -18.08 -39.26
N VAL A 293 33.02 -17.71 -38.47
CA VAL A 293 34.35 -18.32 -38.53
C VAL A 293 34.29 -19.79 -38.12
N CYS A 294 33.64 -20.11 -37.01
CA CYS A 294 33.44 -21.48 -36.55
C CYS A 294 32.71 -22.34 -37.59
N ARG A 295 31.66 -21.82 -38.24
CA ARG A 295 30.95 -22.53 -39.31
C ARG A 295 31.88 -22.86 -40.49
N LYS A 296 32.71 -21.90 -40.90
CA LYS A 296 33.67 -22.10 -42.00
C LYS A 296 34.71 -23.16 -41.63
N LEU A 297 35.26 -23.09 -40.42
CA LEU A 297 36.25 -24.05 -39.91
C LEU A 297 35.63 -25.46 -39.78
N ALA A 298 34.44 -25.57 -39.22
CA ALA A 298 33.72 -26.83 -39.08
C ALA A 298 33.40 -27.47 -40.44
N ARG A 299 32.92 -26.68 -41.42
CA ARG A 299 32.66 -27.19 -42.79
C ARG A 299 33.93 -27.75 -43.42
N ASN A 300 35.05 -27.05 -43.29
CA ASN A 300 36.32 -27.51 -43.83
C ASN A 300 36.81 -28.79 -43.14
N LYS A 301 36.69 -28.88 -41.81
CA LYS A 301 37.08 -30.07 -41.04
C LYS A 301 36.21 -31.28 -41.37
N ALA A 302 34.89 -31.09 -41.49
CA ALA A 302 33.96 -32.14 -41.87
C ALA A 302 34.25 -32.67 -43.29
N LEU A 303 34.55 -31.77 -44.23
CA LEU A 303 34.94 -32.15 -45.59
C LEU A 303 36.24 -32.96 -45.61
N GLN A 304 37.26 -32.55 -44.84
CA GLN A 304 38.50 -33.32 -44.69
C GLN A 304 38.26 -34.71 -44.10
N GLN A 305 37.39 -34.85 -43.09
CA GLN A 305 37.05 -36.15 -42.50
C GLN A 305 36.28 -37.07 -43.46
N GLN A 306 35.44 -36.51 -44.34
CA GLN A 306 34.72 -37.30 -45.33
C GLN A 306 35.60 -37.74 -46.51
N TRP A 307 36.71 -37.05 -46.73
CA TRP A 307 37.64 -37.32 -47.84
C TRP A 307 38.86 -38.14 -47.43
N ALA A 308 39.02 -38.41 -46.12
CA ALA A 308 39.99 -39.34 -45.56
C ALA A 308 39.40 -40.75 -45.50
#